data_AF-A0A6A6UTU9-F1
#
_entry.id   AF-A0A6A6UTU9-F1
#
_cell.length_a   1.000
_cell.length_b   1.000
_cell.length_c   1.000
_cell.angle_alpha   90.00
_cell.angle_beta   90.00
_cell.angle_gamma   90.00
#
_symmetry.space_group_name_H-M   'P 1'
#
loop_
_entity.id
_entity.type
_entity.pdbx_description
1 polymer ?
#
loop_
_entity_poly.entity_id
_entity_poly.type
_entity_poly.pdbx_seq_one_letter_code
_entity_poly.pdbx_strand_id
1 'polypeptide(L)'
;MDRASQVLAQSLPRGASRTYAALAERGNQLAQNQQYLTPEEEKAVVKFLLLMSSLGHPVRIKFIPSLAFSVARRRSTNKPIKPPGKNWPRAFEKRHPELNARRVKAIDWKRHDKNIHEKV
;
A
#
# COMPACT_ATOMS: atom_id res chain seq x y z
N MET A 1 -12.77 -1.90 -29.00
CA MET A 1 -11.33 -1.70 -28.72
C MET A 1 -11.15 -1.69 -27.22
N ASP A 2 -10.53 -2.74 -26.68
CA ASP A 2 -10.19 -2.81 -25.26
C ASP A 2 -8.94 -1.96 -24.95
N ARG A 3 -8.76 -1.63 -23.67
CA ARG A 3 -7.73 -0.69 -23.24
C ARG A 3 -6.32 -1.24 -23.40
N ALA A 4 -6.16 -2.57 -23.39
CA ALA A 4 -4.87 -3.22 -23.61
C ALA A 4 -4.40 -3.04 -25.07
N SER A 5 -5.32 -3.11 -26.03
CA SER A 5 -5.02 -2.85 -27.44
C SER A 5 -4.59 -1.39 -27.71
N GLN A 6 -5.12 -0.42 -26.97
CA GLN A 6 -4.69 0.99 -27.09
C GLN A 6 -3.28 1.24 -26.54
N VAL A 7 -2.85 0.49 -25.52
CA VAL A 7 -1.50 0.62 -24.94
C VAL A 7 -0.44 0.07 -25.89
N LEU A 8 -0.74 -1.02 -26.60
CA LEU A 8 0.15 -1.57 -27.63
C LEU A 8 0.25 -0.67 -28.86
N ALA A 9 -0.80 0.10 -29.17
CA ALA A 9 -0.85 1.02 -30.29
C ALA A 9 -0.07 2.34 -30.09
N GLN A 10 0.28 2.70 -28.84
CA GLN A 10 1.10 3.89 -28.60
C GLN A 10 2.55 3.64 -29.00
N SER A 11 2.99 4.27 -30.10
CA SER A 11 4.37 4.23 -30.57
C SER A 11 5.36 4.72 -29.49
N LEU A 12 6.51 4.06 -29.43
CA LEU A 12 7.59 4.41 -28.51
C LEU A 12 8.16 5.80 -28.84
N PRO A 13 8.61 6.57 -27.82
CA PRO A 13 9.27 7.84 -28.07
C PRO A 13 10.48 7.64 -28.98
N ARG A 14 10.62 8.54 -29.96
CA ARG A 14 11.61 8.47 -31.04
C ARG A 14 13.01 8.60 -30.41
N GLY A 15 13.72 7.47 -30.24
CA GLY A 15 15.04 7.40 -29.61
C GLY A 15 15.22 6.30 -28.55
N ALA A 16 14.12 5.69 -28.06
CA ALA A 16 14.22 4.55 -27.15
C ALA A 16 14.43 3.25 -27.93
N SER A 17 15.51 2.52 -27.62
CA SER A 17 15.72 1.17 -28.16
C SER A 17 14.52 0.28 -27.82
N ARG A 18 13.95 -0.40 -28.81
CA ARG A 18 12.84 -1.37 -28.70
C ARG A 18 13.28 -2.67 -27.98
N THR A 19 13.94 -2.53 -26.83
CA THR A 19 14.39 -3.67 -26.02
C THR A 19 13.28 -4.10 -25.05
N TYR A 20 13.27 -5.38 -24.71
CA TYR A 20 12.34 -5.93 -23.73
C TYR A 20 12.44 -5.21 -22.36
N ALA A 21 13.66 -4.84 -21.96
CA ALA A 21 13.91 -4.08 -20.73
C ALA A 21 13.23 -2.70 -20.74
N ALA A 22 13.36 -1.93 -21.82
CA ALA A 22 12.72 -0.61 -21.93
C ALA A 22 11.19 -0.68 -21.91
N LEU A 23 10.61 -1.74 -22.48
CA LEU A 23 9.16 -2.00 -22.42
C LEU A 23 8.71 -2.39 -21.01
N ALA A 24 9.49 -3.22 -20.31
CA ALA A 24 9.22 -3.60 -18.92
C ALA A 24 9.27 -2.39 -17.97
N GLU A 25 10.28 -1.53 -18.09
CA GLU A 25 10.41 -0.29 -17.32
C GLU A 25 9.23 0.66 -17.56
N ARG A 26 8.82 0.84 -18.82
CA ARG A 26 7.62 1.64 -19.14
C ARG A 26 6.35 1.04 -18.53
N GLY A 27 6.22 -0.29 -18.57
CA GLY A 27 5.13 -1.00 -17.91
C GLY A 27 5.09 -0.76 -16.40
N ASN A 28 6.25 -0.79 -15.74
CA ASN A 28 6.39 -0.50 -14.31
C ASN A 28 6.00 0.95 -13.98
N GLN A 29 6.44 1.93 -14.79
CA GLN A 29 6.09 3.34 -14.60
C GLN A 29 4.58 3.57 -14.75
N LEU A 30 3.96 2.95 -15.76
CA LEU A 30 2.51 3.00 -15.96
C LEU A 30 1.75 2.33 -14.82
N ALA A 31 2.28 1.25 -14.24
CA ALA A 31 1.69 0.57 -13.10
C ALA A 31 1.80 1.40 -11.81
N GLN A 32 2.90 2.13 -11.61
CA GLN A 32 3.06 3.08 -10.50
C GLN A 32 2.04 4.21 -10.58
N ASN A 33 1.81 4.78 -11.78
CA ASN A 33 0.81 5.83 -12.00
C ASN A 33 -0.64 5.36 -11.82
N GLN A 34 -0.88 4.04 -11.82
CA GLN A 34 -2.19 3.43 -11.54
C GLN A 34 -2.40 3.09 -10.05
N GLN A 35 -1.40 3.36 -9.20
CA GLN A 35 -1.57 3.17 -7.76
C GLN A 35 -2.56 4.18 -7.19
N TYR A 36 -3.21 3.77 -6.11
CA TYR A 36 -4.23 4.57 -5.45
C TYR A 36 -3.65 5.84 -4.80
N LEU A 37 -2.47 5.70 -4.19
CA LEU A 37 -1.66 6.76 -3.61
C LEU A 37 -0.53 7.11 -4.58
N THR A 38 -0.13 8.38 -4.58
CA THR A 38 1.13 8.79 -5.20
C THR A 38 2.32 8.22 -4.44
N PRO A 39 3.50 8.08 -5.06
CA PRO A 39 4.70 7.59 -4.38
C PRO A 39 5.06 8.41 -3.13
N GLU A 40 4.85 9.73 -3.15
CA GLU A 40 5.11 10.61 -2.00
C GLU A 40 4.12 10.36 -0.86
N GLU A 41 2.83 10.23 -1.19
CA GLU A 41 1.78 9.90 -0.21
C GLU A 41 2.01 8.52 0.40
N GLU A 42 2.36 7.52 -0.42
CA GLU A 42 2.67 6.17 0.02
C GLU A 42 3.86 6.16 0.99
N LYS A 43 4.93 6.89 0.68
CA LYS A 43 6.09 7.07 1.58
C LYS A 43 5.72 7.75 2.90
N ALA A 44 4.85 8.77 2.87
CA ALA A 44 4.38 9.46 4.07
C ALA A 44 3.55 8.54 4.97
N VAL A 45 2.65 7.74 4.38
CA VAL A 45 1.85 6.74 5.09
C VAL A 45 2.74 5.69 5.74
N VAL A 46 3.73 5.17 5.02
CA VAL A 46 4.70 4.21 5.56
C VAL A 46 5.46 4.80 6.74
N LYS A 47 5.99 6.02 6.61
CA LYS A 47 6.70 6.72 7.70
C LYS A 47 5.81 6.88 8.94
N PHE A 48 4.54 7.23 8.75
CA PHE A 48 3.57 7.32 9.84
C PHE A 48 3.35 5.96 10.52
N LEU A 49 3.17 4.88 9.75
CA LEU A 49 2.99 3.53 10.30
C LEU A 49 4.22 3.06 11.10
N LEU A 50 5.42 3.35 10.62
CA LEU A 50 6.67 3.05 11.33
C LEU A 50 6.78 3.82 12.64
N LEU A 51 6.44 5.12 12.62
CA LEU A 51 6.42 5.98 13.82
C LEU A 51 5.42 5.45 14.86
N MET A 52 4.20 5.12 14.43
CA MET A 52 3.18 4.57 15.32
C MET A 52 3.64 3.27 15.97
N SER A 53 4.35 2.41 15.22
CA SER A 53 4.94 1.21 15.80
C SER A 53 6.08 1.49 16.77
N SER A 54 6.94 2.48 16.54
CA SER A 54 8.01 2.83 17.50
C SER A 54 7.46 3.42 18.78
N LEU A 55 6.29 4.07 18.72
CA LEU A 55 5.56 4.58 19.88
C LEU A 55 4.82 3.48 20.65
N GLY A 56 4.94 2.21 20.25
CA GLY A 56 4.23 1.10 20.90
C GLY A 56 2.75 0.98 20.51
N HIS A 57 2.30 1.74 19.51
CA HIS A 57 0.94 1.72 18.98
C HIS A 57 0.87 1.33 17.49
N PRO A 58 1.36 0.14 17.12
CA PRO A 58 1.27 -0.36 15.75
C PRO A 58 -0.18 -0.40 15.22
N VAL A 59 -0.37 0.22 14.05
CA VAL A 59 -1.67 0.32 13.37
C VAL A 59 -2.05 -1.04 12.76
N ARG A 60 -3.28 -1.50 13.02
CA ARG A 60 -3.78 -2.75 12.43
C ARG A 60 -4.06 -2.60 10.94
N ILE A 61 -3.77 -3.65 10.15
CA ILE A 61 -3.95 -3.68 8.69
C ILE A 61 -5.34 -3.22 8.22
N LYS A 62 -6.39 -3.52 8.99
CA LYS A 62 -7.78 -3.13 8.67
C LYS A 62 -7.99 -1.62 8.56
N PHE A 63 -7.16 -0.82 9.23
CA PHE A 63 -7.26 0.64 9.22
C PHE A 63 -6.45 1.29 8.10
N ILE A 64 -5.49 0.59 7.51
CA ILE A 64 -4.64 1.09 6.42
C ILE A 64 -5.47 1.57 5.21
N PRO A 65 -6.47 0.82 4.68
CA PRO A 65 -7.29 1.33 3.59
C PRO A 65 -8.11 2.57 3.98
N SER A 66 -8.56 2.70 5.24
CA SER A 66 -9.23 3.92 5.70
C SER A 66 -8.28 5.12 5.74
N LEU A 67 -7.04 4.90 6.21
CA LEU A 67 -6.00 5.92 6.23
C LEU A 67 -5.64 6.39 4.81
N ALA A 68 -5.45 5.44 3.89
CA ALA A 68 -5.20 5.73 2.47
C ALA A 68 -6.37 6.49 1.84
N PHE A 69 -7.62 6.12 2.17
CA PHE A 69 -8.80 6.85 1.72
C PHE A 69 -8.81 8.30 2.23
N SER A 70 -8.47 8.53 3.49
CA SER A 70 -8.38 9.89 4.04
C SER A 70 -7.35 10.76 3.34
N VAL A 71 -6.18 10.20 3.02
CA VAL A 71 -5.14 10.90 2.25
C VAL A 71 -5.63 11.22 0.83
N ALA A 72 -6.15 10.21 0.13
CA ALA A 72 -6.67 10.39 -1.22
C ALA A 72 -7.81 11.42 -1.27
N ARG A 73 -8.73 11.39 -0.29
CA ARG A 73 -9.82 12.36 -0.17
C ARG A 73 -9.30 13.80 -0.01
N ARG A 74 -8.21 14.01 0.74
CA ARG A 74 -7.61 15.35 0.87
C ARG A 74 -7.01 15.85 -0.44
N ARG A 75 -6.45 14.96 -1.25
CA ARG A 75 -5.94 15.28 -2.59
C ARG A 75 -7.05 15.70 -3.56
N SER A 76 -8.23 15.09 -3.46
CA SER A 76 -9.37 15.40 -4.33
C SER A 76 -10.42 16.21 -3.59
N THR A 77 -10.18 17.52 -3.52
CA THR A 77 -11.11 18.50 -2.95
C THR A 77 -12.43 18.58 -3.72
N ASN A 78 -12.39 18.37 -5.04
CA ASN A 78 -13.52 18.64 -5.94
C ASN A 78 -14.27 17.39 -6.43
N LYS A 79 -13.73 16.18 -6.24
CA LYS A 79 -14.34 14.94 -6.76
C LYS A 79 -14.43 13.86 -5.68
N PRO A 80 -15.58 13.16 -5.57
CA PRO A 80 -15.69 12.02 -4.68
C PRO A 80 -14.76 10.90 -5.16
N ILE A 81 -13.93 10.40 -4.25
CA ILE A 81 -13.02 9.27 -4.50
C ILE A 81 -13.67 7.98 -4.00
N LYS A 82 -13.45 6.88 -4.72
CA LYS A 82 -13.84 5.54 -4.29
C LYS A 82 -12.86 4.99 -3.25
N PRO A 83 -13.32 4.25 -2.23
CA PRO A 83 -12.42 3.63 -1.26
C PRO A 83 -11.48 2.61 -1.94
N PRO A 84 -10.34 2.30 -1.31
CA PRO A 84 -9.44 1.25 -1.79
C PRO A 84 -10.16 -0.10 -1.86
N GLY A 85 -9.92 -0.87 -2.94
CA GLY A 85 -10.52 -2.18 -3.11
C GLY A 85 -10.01 -3.24 -2.11
N LYS A 86 -10.72 -4.37 -2.01
CA LYS A 86 -10.43 -5.47 -1.05
C LYS A 86 -8.99 -5.99 -1.10
N ASN A 87 -8.39 -6.05 -2.29
CA ASN A 87 -7.03 -6.57 -2.48
C ASN A 87 -5.93 -5.51 -2.25
N TRP A 88 -6.32 -4.24 -2.12
CA TRP A 88 -5.38 -3.13 -2.01
C TRP A 88 -4.49 -3.21 -0.75
N PRO A 89 -5.01 -3.52 0.46
CA PRO A 89 -4.17 -3.65 1.65
C PRO A 89 -3.11 -4.75 1.51
N ARG A 90 -3.47 -5.89 0.91
CA ARG A 90 -2.54 -7.00 0.67
C ARG A 90 -1.47 -6.62 -0.36
N ALA A 91 -1.85 -5.88 -1.40
CA ALA A 91 -0.89 -5.37 -2.38
C ALA A 91 0.05 -4.32 -1.77
N PHE A 92 -0.46 -3.46 -0.89
CA PHE A 92 0.33 -2.48 -0.14
C PHE A 92 1.35 -3.17 0.78
N GLU A 93 0.94 -4.18 1.53
CA GLU A 93 1.87 -4.99 2.36
C GLU A 93 2.97 -5.66 1.53
N LYS A 94 2.65 -6.16 0.33
CA LYS A 94 3.64 -6.79 -0.56
C LYS A 94 4.71 -5.79 -1.03
N ARG A 95 4.37 -4.51 -1.18
CA ARG A 95 5.31 -3.45 -1.57
C ARG A 95 6.21 -2.99 -0.42
N HIS A 96 5.72 -3.09 0.82
CA HIS A 96 6.42 -2.58 2.02
C HIS A 96 6.67 -3.69 3.05
N PRO A 97 7.67 -4.57 2.81
CA PRO A 97 7.96 -5.69 3.71
C PRO A 97 8.39 -5.23 5.12
N GLU A 98 8.90 -4.02 5.26
CA GLU A 98 9.26 -3.39 6.54
C GLU A 98 8.10 -3.25 7.53
N LEU A 99 6.85 -3.17 7.02
CA LEU A 99 5.66 -3.10 7.84
C LEU A 99 5.26 -4.47 8.43
N ASN A 100 5.66 -5.57 7.80
CA ASN A 100 5.31 -6.92 8.26
C ASN A 100 5.95 -7.27 9.61
N ALA A 101 7.17 -6.79 9.85
CA ALA A 101 7.90 -7.05 11.10
C ALA A 101 7.26 -6.39 12.33
N ARG A 102 6.45 -5.35 12.12
CA ARG A 102 5.92 -4.46 13.16
C ARG A 102 4.42 -4.69 13.45
N ARG A 103 3.83 -5.74 12.88
CA ARG A 103 2.40 -6.04 13.07
C ARG A 103 2.13 -6.52 14.49
N VAL A 104 1.06 -6.00 15.09
CA VAL A 104 0.43 -6.62 16.27
C VAL A 104 -0.08 -7.99 15.87
N LYS A 105 0.63 -9.03 16.29
CA LYS A 105 0.07 -10.38 16.35
C LYS A 105 -0.84 -10.45 17.57
N ALA A 106 -1.89 -11.25 17.48
CA ALA A 106 -2.65 -11.62 18.67
C ALA A 106 -1.65 -12.19 19.70
N ILE A 107 -1.85 -11.84 20.98
CA ILE A 107 -1.05 -12.40 22.07
C ILE A 107 -1.23 -13.92 21.99
N ASP A 108 -0.12 -14.66 22.01
CA ASP A 108 -0.13 -16.12 22.00
C ASP A 108 -0.98 -16.61 23.18
N TRP A 109 -2.00 -17.41 22.89
CA TRP A 109 -2.93 -17.97 23.87
C TRP A 109 -2.19 -18.68 25.03
N LYS A 110 -1.03 -19.28 24.74
CA LYS A 110 -0.17 -19.93 25.75
C LYS A 110 0.39 -18.98 26.82
N ARG A 111 0.29 -17.66 26.63
CA ARG A 111 0.67 -16.64 27.63
C ARG A 111 -0.45 -16.33 28.61
N HIS A 112 -1.69 -16.71 28.31
CA HIS A 112 -2.85 -16.37 29.11
C HIS A 112 -2.85 -17.14 30.44
N ASP A 113 -2.58 -18.45 30.41
CA ASP A 113 -2.58 -19.30 31.62
C ASP A 113 -1.51 -18.90 32.66
N LYS A 114 -0.39 -18.31 32.23
CA LYS A 114 0.75 -18.03 33.13
C LYS A 114 0.54 -16.85 34.09
N ASN A 115 -0.51 -16.05 33.89
CA ASN A 115 -0.76 -14.84 34.69
C ASN A 115 -2.12 -14.86 35.40
N ILE A 116 -2.81 -16.01 35.41
CA ILE A 116 -4.03 -16.19 36.20
C ILE A 116 -3.58 -16.74 37.56
N HIS A 117 -3.42 -15.85 38.52
CA HIS A 117 -3.24 -16.22 39.93
C HIS A 117 -4.58 -16.09 40.64
N GLU A 118 -4.82 -16.95 41.64
CA GLU A 118 -5.95 -16.77 42.55
C GLU A 118 -5.84 -15.39 43.22
N LYS A 119 -6.95 -14.67 43.27
CA LYS A 119 -7.04 -13.44 44.06
C LYS A 119 -7.04 -13.83 45.54
N VAL A 120 -6.10 -13.28 46.30
CA VAL A 120 -6.07 -13.30 47.77
C VAL A 120 -7.18 -12.41 48.32
#